data_AF-A3MVY6-F1
#
_entry.id   AF-A3MVY6-F1
#
_cell.length_a   1.000
_cell.length_b   1.000
_cell.length_c   1.000
_cell.angle_alpha   90.00
_cell.angle_beta   90.00
_cell.angle_gamma   90.00
#
_symmetry.space_group_name_H-M   'P 1'
#
loop_
_entity.id
_entity.type
_entity.pdbx_description
1 polymer ?
#
loop_
_entity_poly.entity_id
_entity_poly.type
_entity_poly.pdbx_seq_one_letter_code
_entity_poly.pdbx_strand_id
1 'polypeptide(L)' 'MQFKEFLRQLEPPLSYYISYAMKKRGYALEDVEEDKAMELLVKAVGPHVAEVLYSMYLECLRGRRRAEALAIS' A
#
# COMPACT_ATOMS: atom_id res chain seq x y z
N MET A 1 5.72 -9.03 -3.44
CA MET A 1 4.68 -8.35 -2.65
C MET A 1 4.05 -7.32 -3.56
N GLN A 2 2.73 -7.36 -3.70
CA GLN A 2 1.97 -6.37 -4.46
C GLN A 2 1.65 -5.15 -3.58
N PHE A 3 1.30 -4.01 -4.18
CA PHE A 3 1.03 -2.77 -3.43
C PHE A 3 -0.24 -2.88 -2.60
N LYS A 4 -1.32 -3.48 -3.14
CA LYS A 4 -2.55 -3.74 -2.35
C LYS A 4 -2.28 -4.61 -1.13
N GLU A 5 -1.42 -5.60 -1.30
CA GLU A 5 -1.02 -6.52 -0.23
C GLU A 5 -0.24 -5.78 0.87
N PHE A 6 0.67 -4.89 0.48
CA PHE A 6 1.36 -4.00 1.42
C PHE A 6 0.37 -3.15 2.23
N LEU A 7 -0.63 -2.54 1.58
CA LEU A 7 -1.63 -1.71 2.27
C LEU A 7 -2.44 -2.50 3.32
N ARG A 8 -2.67 -3.80 3.08
CA ARG A 8 -3.34 -4.70 4.05
C ARG A 8 -2.45 -5.12 5.21
N GLN A 9 -1.14 -5.13 5.01
CA GLN A 9 -0.15 -5.50 6.03
C GLN A 9 0.25 -4.32 6.93
N LEU A 10 -0.23 -3.11 6.62
CA LEU A 10 -0.06 -1.95 7.50
C LEU A 10 -0.72 -2.20 8.85
N GLU A 11 -0.12 -1.62 9.90
CA GLU A 11 -0.67 -1.62 11.26
C GLU A 11 -2.17 -1.25 11.27
N PRO A 12 -2.98 -1.88 12.14
CA PRO A 12 -4.43 -1.76 12.11
C PRO A 12 -4.97 -0.31 12.02
N PRO A 13 -4.41 0.69 12.71
CA PRO A 13 -4.88 2.07 12.58
C PRO A 13 -4.75 2.64 11.15
N LEU A 14 -3.66 2.32 10.45
CA LEU A 14 -3.39 2.82 9.10
C LEU A 14 -4.23 2.07 8.06
N SER A 15 -4.27 0.74 8.14
CA SER A 15 -5.10 -0.05 7.23
C SER A 15 -6.59 0.28 7.42
N TYR A 16 -7.05 0.50 8.66
CA TYR A 16 -8.41 0.98 8.93
C TYR A 16 -8.69 2.34 8.31
N TYR A 17 -7.78 3.32 8.48
CA TYR A 17 -7.93 4.66 7.91
C TYR A 17 -8.04 4.61 6.38
N ILE A 18 -7.18 3.84 5.71
CA ILE A 18 -7.16 3.72 4.26
C ILE A 18 -8.47 3.07 3.77
N SER A 19 -8.87 1.96 4.38
CA SER A 19 -10.13 1.27 4.04
C SER A 19 -11.34 2.19 4.25
N TYR A 20 -11.38 2.95 5.34
CA TYR A 20 -12.43 3.93 5.58
C TYR A 20 -12.44 5.04 4.52
N ALA A 21 -11.28 5.61 4.19
CA ALA A 21 -11.15 6.70 3.22
C ALA A 21 -11.56 6.25 1.80
N MET A 22 -11.19 5.03 1.40
CA MET A 22 -11.60 4.44 0.13
C MET A 22 -13.10 4.15 0.11
N LYS A 23 -13.64 3.56 1.19
CA LYS A 23 -15.07 3.24 1.30
C LYS A 23 -15.95 4.47 1.24
N LYS A 24 -15.52 5.59 1.84
CA LYS A 24 -16.23 6.88 1.75
C LYS A 24 -16.37 7.39 0.30
N ARG A 25 -15.54 6.91 -0.62
CA ARG A 25 -15.58 7.23 -2.06
C ARG A 25 -16.20 6.13 -2.92
N GLY A 26 -16.75 5.08 -2.32
CA GLY A 26 -17.39 3.97 -3.02
C GLY A 26 -16.41 2.91 -3.52
N TYR A 27 -15.19 2.86 -3.01
CA TYR A 27 -14.20 1.85 -3.37
C TYR A 27 -13.91 0.94 -2.18
N ALA A 28 -13.84 -0.36 -2.42
CA ALA A 28 -13.28 -1.32 -1.47
C ALA A 28 -11.88 -1.71 -1.97
N LEU A 29 -10.87 -1.67 -1.09
CA LEU A 29 -9.49 -1.98 -1.49
C LEU A 29 -9.40 -3.38 -2.10
N GLU A 30 -10.25 -4.30 -1.66
CA GLU A 30 -10.33 -5.68 -2.13
C GLU A 30 -10.67 -5.79 -3.62
N ASP A 31 -11.61 -4.97 -4.07
CA ASP A 31 -12.22 -5.04 -5.41
C ASP A 31 -11.50 -4.17 -6.45
N VAL A 32 -10.49 -3.41 -6.01
CA VAL A 32 -9.72 -2.51 -6.88
C VAL A 32 -8.65 -3.29 -7.63
N GLU A 33 -8.56 -3.11 -8.95
CA GLU A 33 -7.45 -3.66 -9.73
C GLU A 33 -6.11 -3.07 -9.27
N GLU A 34 -5.04 -3.89 -9.31
CA GLU A 34 -3.72 -3.53 -8.76
C GLU A 34 -3.15 -2.26 -9.41
N ASP A 35 -3.33 -2.11 -10.72
CA ASP A 35 -2.90 -0.96 -11.50
C ASP A 35 -3.62 0.35 -11.13
N LYS A 36 -4.85 0.25 -10.63
CA LYS A 36 -5.68 1.39 -10.17
C LYS A 36 -5.54 1.69 -8.69
N ALA A 37 -4.92 0.80 -7.91
CA ALA A 37 -4.81 0.94 -6.45
C ALA A 37 -4.16 2.26 -6.04
N MET A 38 -3.08 2.66 -6.71
CA MET A 38 -2.39 3.92 -6.41
C MET A 38 -3.24 5.15 -6.74
N GLU A 39 -3.91 5.16 -7.90
CA GLU A 39 -4.77 6.27 -8.31
C GLU A 39 -5.93 6.47 -7.32
N LEU A 40 -6.60 5.39 -6.93
CA LEU A 40 -7.72 5.46 -6.00
C LEU A 40 -7.27 5.80 -4.58
N LEU A 41 -6.09 5.35 -4.16
CA LEU A 41 -5.48 5.76 -2.90
C LEU A 41 -5.21 7.27 -2.88
N VAL A 42 -4.58 7.82 -3.92
CA VAL A 42 -4.33 9.27 -4.05
C VAL A 42 -5.63 10.05 -3.95
N LYS A 43 -6.71 9.59 -4.60
CA LYS A 43 -8.03 10.21 -4.46
C LYS A 43 -8.55 10.12 -3.03
N ALA A 44 -8.40 8.97 -2.37
CA ALA A 44 -8.91 8.71 -1.03
C ALA A 44 -8.22 9.51 0.08
N VAL A 45 -6.89 9.45 0.14
CA VAL A 45 -6.10 10.00 1.25
C VAL A 45 -5.31 11.25 0.90
N GLY A 46 -5.33 11.66 -0.38
CA GLY A 46 -4.57 12.78 -0.90
C GLY A 46 -3.16 12.38 -1.36
N PRO A 47 -2.53 13.23 -2.20
CA PRO A 47 -1.27 12.91 -2.86
C PRO A 47 -0.11 12.72 -1.87
N HIS A 48 -0.01 13.58 -0.85
CA HIS A 48 1.08 13.51 0.12
C HIS A 48 1.09 12.21 0.93
N VAL A 49 -0.08 11.78 1.43
CA VAL A 49 -0.19 10.52 2.18
C VAL A 49 0.09 9.33 1.28
N ALA A 50 -0.41 9.34 0.04
CA ALA A 50 -0.16 8.29 -0.93
C ALA A 50 1.34 8.18 -1.29
N GLU A 51 2.04 9.30 -1.44
CA GLU A 51 3.48 9.34 -1.71
C GLU A 51 4.31 8.72 -0.57
N VAL A 52 3.95 9.05 0.69
CA VAL A 52 4.59 8.44 1.87
C VAL A 52 4.35 6.94 1.90
N LEU A 53 3.12 6.48 1.70
CA LEU A 53 2.78 5.05 1.68
C LEU A 53 3.50 4.31 0.55
N TYR A 54 3.61 4.92 -0.63
CA TYR A 54 4.35 4.33 -1.75
C TYR A 54 5.85 4.25 -1.47
N SER A 55 6.43 5.28 -0.83
CA SER A 55 7.84 5.27 -0.42
C SER A 55 8.13 4.13 0.56
N MET A 56 7.24 3.94 1.56
CA MET A 56 7.33 2.81 2.49
C MET A 56 7.28 1.46 1.78
N TYR A 57 6.36 1.31 0.82
CA TYR A 57 6.26 0.10 -0.01
C TYR A 57 7.57 -0.21 -0.75
N LEU A 58 8.18 0.80 -1.38
CA LEU A 58 9.45 0.64 -2.09
C LEU A 58 10.59 0.24 -1.14
N GLU A 59 10.64 0.80 0.06
CA GLU A 59 11.61 0.42 1.09
C GLU A 59 11.41 -1.03 1.56
N CYS A 60 10.16 -1.48 1.76
CA CYS A 60 9.88 -2.88 2.06
C CYS A 60 10.35 -3.83 0.95
N LEU A 61 10.15 -3.47 -0.33
CA LEU A 61 10.66 -4.26 -1.45
C LEU A 61 12.18 -4.31 -1.49
N ARG A 62 12.86 -3.19 -1.19
CA ARG A 62 14.32 -3.13 -1.11
C ARG A 62 14.85 -3.99 0.03
N GLY A 63 14.25 -3.89 1.21
CA GLY A 63 14.60 -4.70 2.38
C GLY A 63 14.46 -6.19 2.10
N ARG A 64 13.34 -6.61 1.49
CA ARG A 64 13.12 -8.01 1.11
C ARG A 64 14.18 -8.55 0.16
N ARG A 65 14.51 -7.80 -0.90
CA ARG A 65 15.57 -8.21 -1.84
C ARG A 65 16.92 -8.36 -1.17
N ARG A 66 17.25 -7.48 -0.22
CA ARG A 66 18.50 -7.60 0.57
C ARG A 66 18.50 -8.85 1.44
N ALA A 67 17.38 -9.16 2.10
CA ALA A 67 17.27 -10.37 2.91
C ALA A 67 17.39 -11.65 2.07
N GLU A 68 16.74 -11.68 0.90
CA GLU A 68 16.83 -12.80 -0.06
C GLU A 68 18.28 -12.99 -0.55
N ALA A 69 19.01 -11.91 -0.84
CA ALA A 69 20.41 -11.99 -1.27
C ALA A 69 21.35 -12.54 -0.18
N LEU A 70 21.13 -12.17 1.08
CA LEU A 70 21.90 -12.66 2.23
C LEU A 70 21.59 -14.11 2.60
N ALA A 71 20.40 -14.61 2.27
CA ALA A 71 20.00 -15.99 2.55
C ALA A 71 20.62 -17.03 1.58
N ILE A 72 21.19 -16.57 0.46
CA ILE A 72 21.78 -17.40 -0.60
C ILE A 72 23.33 -17.33 -0.57
N SER A 73 23.91 -16.48 0.29
CA SER A 73 25.36 -16.37 0.53
C SER A 73 25.82 -17.21 1.72
#